data_AF-A0A2J6WFP5-F1
#
_entry.id   AF-A0A2J6WFP5-F1
#
_cell.length_a   1.000
_cell.length_b   1.000
_cell.length_c   1.000
_cell.angle_alpha   90.00
_cell.angle_beta   90.00
_cell.angle_gamma   90.00
#
_symmetry.space_group_name_H-M   'P 1'
#
loop_
_entity.id
_entity.type
_entity.pdbx_description
1 polymer ?
#
loop_
_entity_poly.entity_id
_entity_poly.type
_entity_poly.pdbx_seq_one_letter_code
_entity_poly.pdbx_strand_id
1 'polypeptide(L)'
;MYVDGVKSEVDPGRSTTPVIIPDWGRTLLPIRTVIESLGGTLSWDGTDRKVTINISNTKIELWINKNYAYVNNKKVQIDSQNSKVTPIIVNSRTMLPIRFVAESIGAYVNWNGTEKSILIVYPKD
;
A
#
# COMPACT_ATOMS: atom_id res chain seq x y z
N MET A 1 13.34 1.19 -1.73
CA MET A 1 12.67 0.93 -0.44
C MET A 1 13.48 -0.10 0.32
N TYR A 2 13.33 -0.19 1.64
CA TYR A 2 13.85 -1.32 2.41
C TYR A 2 12.67 -2.12 2.96
N VAL A 3 12.66 -3.43 2.69
CA VAL A 3 11.68 -4.39 3.23
C VAL A 3 12.48 -5.39 4.03
N ASP A 4 12.22 -5.47 5.33
CA ASP A 4 12.98 -6.32 6.27
C ASP A 4 14.51 -6.13 6.16
N GLY A 5 14.95 -4.87 5.96
CA GLY A 5 16.37 -4.52 5.81
C GLY A 5 16.97 -4.80 4.42
N VAL A 6 16.25 -5.47 3.52
CA VAL A 6 16.69 -5.73 2.15
C VAL A 6 16.29 -4.56 1.25
N LYS A 7 17.26 -4.03 0.49
CA LYS A 7 17.00 -2.99 -0.51
C LYS A 7 16.23 -3.61 -1.68
N SER A 8 14.99 -3.18 -1.86
CA SER A 8 14.14 -3.59 -2.97
C SER A 8 13.81 -2.39 -3.86
N GLU A 9 13.70 -2.64 -5.17
CA GLU A 9 13.03 -1.72 -6.09
C GLU A 9 11.53 -1.85 -5.86
N VAL A 10 10.81 -0.72 -5.82
CA VAL A 10 9.33 -0.70 -5.68
C VAL A 10 8.66 -1.17 -6.99
N ASP A 11 9.43 -1.30 -8.07
CA ASP A 11 9.07 -1.88 -9.37
C ASP A 11 10.35 -2.16 -10.17
N PRO A 12 10.72 -3.44 -10.34
CA PRO A 12 11.97 -3.82 -10.99
C PRO A 12 12.10 -3.27 -12.41
N GLY A 13 13.17 -2.52 -12.67
CA GLY A 13 13.47 -1.97 -14.00
C GLY A 13 12.68 -0.72 -14.39
N ARG A 14 11.88 -0.15 -13.47
CA ARG A 14 11.20 1.15 -13.66
C ARG A 14 11.24 1.93 -12.36
N SER A 15 12.15 2.91 -12.27
CA SER A 15 12.32 3.81 -11.13
C SER A 15 10.97 4.22 -10.51
N THR A 16 10.67 3.68 -9.34
CA THR A 16 9.38 3.88 -8.67
C THR A 16 9.59 4.77 -7.46
N THR A 17 9.28 6.04 -7.65
CA THR A 17 9.34 7.05 -6.62
C THR A 17 8.03 7.02 -5.83
N PRO A 18 8.08 7.03 -4.49
CA PRO A 18 6.91 7.34 -3.67
C PRO A 18 6.20 8.59 -4.17
N VAL A 19 4.89 8.50 -4.37
CA VAL A 19 4.07 9.66 -4.73
C VAL A 19 3.45 10.18 -3.44
N ILE A 20 3.88 11.36 -3.01
CA ILE A 20 3.17 12.11 -1.98
C ILE A 20 2.13 12.95 -2.71
N ILE A 21 0.86 12.80 -2.37
CA ILE A 21 -0.19 13.69 -2.88
C ILE A 21 -0.23 14.91 -1.95
N PRO A 22 0.18 16.10 -2.39
CA PRO A 22 0.36 17.26 -1.51
C PRO A 22 -0.91 17.60 -0.72
N ASP A 23 -2.07 17.56 -1.38
CA ASP A 23 -3.37 17.88 -0.77
C ASP A 23 -3.81 16.88 0.31
N TRP A 24 -3.24 15.68 0.31
CA TRP A 24 -3.60 14.61 1.24
C TRP A 24 -2.57 14.45 2.35
N GLY A 25 -1.32 14.86 2.12
CA GLY A 25 -0.21 14.64 3.06
C GLY A 25 0.02 13.15 3.35
N ARG A 26 -0.20 12.29 2.35
CA ARG A 26 -0.01 10.83 2.45
C ARG A 26 0.81 10.31 1.29
N THR A 27 1.59 9.27 1.61
CA THR A 27 2.43 8.58 0.63
C THR A 27 1.68 7.40 0.03
N LEU A 28 1.66 7.36 -1.29
CA LEU A 28 1.13 6.25 -2.06
C LEU A 28 2.25 5.58 -2.85
N LEU A 29 2.13 4.26 -3.01
CA LEU A 29 3.07 3.45 -3.77
C LEU A 29 2.36 2.50 -4.73
N PRO A 30 2.99 2.14 -5.86
CA PRO A 30 2.62 0.95 -6.60
C PRO A 30 2.74 -0.24 -5.66
N ILE A 31 1.62 -0.87 -5.33
CA ILE A 31 1.60 -1.78 -4.18
C ILE A 31 2.12 -3.18 -4.51
N ARG A 32 2.08 -3.59 -5.79
CA ARG A 32 2.37 -4.97 -6.21
C ARG A 32 3.70 -5.49 -5.65
N THR A 33 4.79 -4.78 -5.93
CA THR A 33 6.13 -5.23 -5.51
C THR A 33 6.30 -5.23 -4.00
N VAL A 34 5.62 -4.31 -3.29
CA VAL A 34 5.60 -4.32 -1.82
C VAL A 34 4.94 -5.61 -1.32
N ILE A 35 3.75 -5.95 -1.84
CA ILE A 35 3.03 -7.17 -1.42
C ILE A 35 3.83 -8.43 -1.73
N GLU A 36 4.39 -8.52 -2.94
CA GLU A 36 5.19 -9.66 -3.36
C GLU A 36 6.45 -9.82 -2.50
N SER A 37 7.13 -8.71 -2.16
CA SER A 37 8.32 -8.73 -1.28
C SER A 37 8.03 -9.18 0.15
N LEU A 38 6.78 -9.01 0.60
CA LEU A 38 6.30 -9.46 1.90
C LEU A 38 5.70 -10.88 1.84
N GLY A 39 5.77 -11.55 0.69
CA GLY A 39 5.25 -12.92 0.50
C GLY A 39 3.73 -12.99 0.29
N GLY A 40 3.08 -11.85 0.00
CA GLY A 40 1.65 -11.79 -0.30
C GLY A 40 1.35 -11.97 -1.79
N THR A 41 0.06 -12.03 -2.10
CA THR A 41 -0.50 -12.04 -3.46
C THR A 41 -1.47 -10.88 -3.67
N LEU A 42 -1.63 -10.48 -4.93
CA LEU A 42 -2.52 -9.40 -5.32
C LEU A 42 -3.30 -9.77 -6.59
N SER A 43 -4.61 -9.52 -6.58
CA SER A 43 -5.45 -9.58 -7.77
C SER A 43 -6.11 -8.24 -8.06
N TRP A 44 -6.35 -7.99 -9.35
CA TRP A 44 -7.05 -6.81 -9.85
C TRP A 44 -8.35 -7.24 -10.53
N ASP A 45 -9.44 -6.60 -10.14
CA ASP A 45 -10.76 -6.72 -10.76
C ASP A 45 -11.06 -5.41 -11.50
N GLY A 46 -11.04 -5.48 -12.83
CA GLY A 46 -11.26 -4.33 -13.70
C GLY A 46 -12.71 -3.84 -13.72
N THR A 47 -13.68 -4.70 -13.44
CA THR A 47 -15.10 -4.37 -13.45
C THR A 47 -15.44 -3.53 -12.22
N ASP A 48 -15.02 -4.01 -11.04
CA ASP A 48 -15.25 -3.31 -9.78
C ASP A 48 -14.21 -2.22 -9.51
N ARG A 49 -13.15 -2.15 -10.31
CA ARG A 49 -11.95 -1.33 -10.05
C ARG A 49 -11.40 -1.59 -8.64
N LYS A 50 -11.20 -2.87 -8.33
CA LYS A 50 -10.91 -3.37 -6.98
C LYS A 50 -9.58 -4.12 -6.97
N VAL A 51 -8.78 -3.84 -5.96
CA VAL A 51 -7.58 -4.62 -5.61
C VAL A 51 -7.92 -5.54 -4.45
N THR A 52 -7.56 -6.81 -4.57
CA THR A 52 -7.58 -7.76 -3.45
C THR A 52 -6.16 -8.16 -3.11
N ILE A 53 -5.77 -8.02 -1.85
CA ILE A 53 -4.46 -8.39 -1.32
C ILE A 53 -4.67 -9.55 -0.34
N ASN A 54 -3.88 -10.61 -0.46
CA ASN A 54 -3.82 -11.68 0.54
C ASN A 54 -2.38 -11.83 1.03
N ILE A 55 -2.17 -11.75 2.33
CA ILE A 55 -0.87 -11.99 2.95
C ILE A 55 -1.07 -12.61 4.33
N SER A 56 -0.33 -13.70 4.60
CA SER A 56 -0.60 -14.57 5.75
C SER A 56 -2.10 -14.88 5.88
N ASN A 57 -2.75 -14.46 6.98
CA ASN A 57 -4.18 -14.69 7.25
C ASN A 57 -5.05 -13.43 7.02
N THR A 58 -4.51 -12.41 6.34
CA THR A 58 -5.19 -11.13 6.13
C THR A 58 -5.58 -10.95 4.68
N LYS A 59 -6.88 -10.73 4.45
CA LYS A 59 -7.45 -10.30 3.17
C LYS A 59 -7.81 -8.82 3.25
N ILE A 60 -7.30 -8.03 2.29
CA ILE A 60 -7.63 -6.61 2.15
C ILE A 60 -8.23 -6.36 0.78
N GLU A 61 -9.41 -5.73 0.75
CA GLU A 61 -10.08 -5.31 -0.49
C GLU A 61 -10.20 -3.80 -0.51
N LEU A 62 -9.69 -3.17 -1.57
CA LEU A 62 -9.74 -1.73 -1.76
C LEU A 62 -10.28 -1.40 -3.16
N TRP A 63 -11.06 -0.33 -3.26
CA TRP A 63 -11.63 0.14 -4.51
C TRP A 63 -11.05 1.50 -4.91
N ILE A 64 -10.79 1.69 -6.20
CA ILE A 64 -10.32 2.98 -6.71
C ILE A 64 -11.33 4.09 -6.36
N ASN A 65 -10.82 5.21 -5.86
CA ASN A 65 -11.59 6.39 -5.44
C ASN A 65 -12.59 6.14 -4.30
N LYS A 66 -12.44 5.05 -3.53
CA LYS A 66 -13.18 4.84 -2.28
C LYS A 66 -12.25 5.05 -1.09
N ASN A 67 -12.74 5.71 -0.05
CA ASN A 67 -11.98 6.01 1.18
C ASN A 67 -12.14 4.95 2.27
N TYR A 68 -12.71 3.80 1.90
CA TYR A 68 -12.85 2.64 2.77
C TYR A 68 -12.27 1.41 2.08
N ALA A 69 -11.92 0.43 2.90
CA ALA A 69 -11.47 -0.89 2.50
C ALA A 69 -12.19 -1.93 3.34
N TYR A 70 -12.17 -3.18 2.90
CA TYR A 70 -12.54 -4.32 3.74
C TYR A 70 -11.29 -5.04 4.19
N VAL A 71 -11.13 -5.22 5.50
CA VAL A 71 -10.06 -6.03 6.10
C VAL A 71 -10.74 -7.23 6.78
N ASN A 72 -10.49 -8.43 6.29
CA ASN A 72 -11.15 -9.65 6.75
C ASN A 72 -12.68 -9.49 6.81
N ASN A 73 -13.27 -9.00 5.71
CA ASN A 73 -14.71 -8.71 5.54
C ASN A 73 -15.28 -7.61 6.45
N LYS A 74 -14.48 -6.93 7.26
CA LYS A 74 -14.91 -5.77 8.07
C LYS A 74 -14.60 -4.48 7.32
N LYS A 75 -15.58 -3.59 7.23
CA LYS A 75 -15.41 -2.27 6.63
C LYS A 75 -14.58 -1.37 7.54
N VAL A 76 -13.51 -0.79 7.00
CA VAL A 76 -12.58 0.10 7.70
C VAL A 76 -12.35 1.35 6.87
N GLN A 77 -12.21 2.52 7.50
CA GLN A 77 -11.75 3.74 6.82
C GLN A 77 -10.26 3.61 6.51
N ILE A 78 -9.86 3.98 5.29
CA ILE A 78 -8.46 3.93 4.86
C ILE A 78 -7.61 4.90 5.67
N ASP A 79 -8.17 6.07 5.97
CA ASP A 79 -7.56 7.07 6.83
C ASP A 79 -8.66 7.71 7.67
N SER A 80 -8.61 7.50 8.99
CA SER A 80 -9.61 8.04 9.92
C SER A 80 -9.52 9.55 10.08
N GLN A 81 -8.41 10.16 9.70
CA GLN A 81 -8.14 11.60 9.82
C GLN A 81 -8.37 12.35 8.50
N ASN A 82 -8.37 11.64 7.36
CA ASN A 82 -8.51 12.28 6.05
C ASN A 82 -9.30 11.42 5.05
N SER A 83 -10.59 11.70 4.92
CA SER A 83 -11.50 11.01 4.00
C SER A 83 -11.20 11.22 2.51
N LYS A 84 -10.26 12.12 2.15
CA LYS A 84 -9.79 12.31 0.76
C LYS A 84 -8.82 11.21 0.31
N VAL A 85 -8.20 10.51 1.27
CA VAL A 85 -7.20 9.48 0.98
C VAL A 85 -7.90 8.27 0.37
N THR A 86 -7.59 7.98 -0.88
CA THR A 86 -8.18 6.87 -1.63
C THR A 86 -7.13 6.15 -2.48
N PRO A 87 -7.36 4.88 -2.85
CA PRO A 87 -6.63 4.22 -3.91
C PRO A 87 -6.81 4.96 -5.23
N ILE A 88 -5.74 5.18 -5.99
CA ILE A 88 -5.80 5.84 -7.29
C ILE A 88 -5.04 5.06 -8.34
N ILE A 89 -5.24 5.43 -9.61
CA ILE A 89 -4.44 4.93 -10.73
C ILE A 89 -3.59 6.09 -11.26
N VAL A 90 -2.28 5.91 -11.33
CA VAL A 90 -1.33 6.85 -11.93
C VAL A 90 -0.48 6.10 -12.93
N ASN A 91 -0.43 6.57 -14.18
CA ASN A 91 0.35 5.94 -15.26
C ASN A 91 0.09 4.43 -15.36
N SER A 92 -1.18 4.04 -15.35
CA SER A 92 -1.66 2.64 -15.40
C SER A 92 -1.21 1.76 -14.24
N ARG A 93 -0.83 2.35 -13.10
CA ARG A 93 -0.46 1.64 -11.87
C ARG A 93 -1.45 1.94 -10.77
N THR A 94 -1.83 0.91 -10.03
CA THR A 94 -2.62 1.08 -8.82
C THR A 94 -1.73 1.53 -7.67
N MET A 95 -2.01 2.73 -7.18
CA MET A 95 -1.31 3.39 -6.09
C MET A 95 -2.15 3.26 -4.83
N LEU A 96 -1.60 2.64 -3.78
CA LEU A 96 -2.30 2.47 -2.51
C LEU A 96 -1.61 3.26 -1.38
N PRO A 97 -2.37 3.77 -0.39
CA PRO A 97 -1.81 4.36 0.82
C PRO A 97 -1.00 3.32 1.59
N ILE A 98 0.32 3.48 1.62
CA ILE A 98 1.23 2.42 2.07
C ILE A 98 1.02 2.06 3.54
N ARG A 99 0.83 3.08 4.38
CA ARG A 99 0.67 2.90 5.83
C ARG A 99 -0.55 2.04 6.15
N PHE A 100 -1.69 2.35 5.52
CA PHE A 100 -2.93 1.59 5.72
C PHE A 100 -2.74 0.11 5.39
N VAL A 101 -2.14 -0.20 4.24
CA VAL A 101 -1.93 -1.58 3.81
C VAL A 101 -0.96 -2.30 4.75
N ALA A 102 0.16 -1.68 5.09
CA ALA A 102 1.19 -2.25 5.95
C ALA A 102 0.69 -2.47 7.39
N GLU A 103 0.02 -1.51 8.01
CA GLU A 103 -0.51 -1.66 9.37
C GLU A 103 -1.66 -2.68 9.42
N SER A 104 -2.46 -2.80 8.36
CA SER A 104 -3.53 -3.82 8.27
C SER A 104 -3.00 -5.25 8.30
N ILE A 105 -1.73 -5.45 7.96
CA ILE A 105 -1.09 -6.77 7.95
C ILE A 105 -0.17 -6.95 9.18
N GLY A 106 -0.09 -5.97 10.07
CA GLY A 106 0.78 -6.02 11.27
C GLY A 106 2.20 -5.52 11.03
N ALA A 107 2.50 -4.93 9.86
CA ALA A 107 3.78 -4.30 9.59
C ALA A 107 3.84 -2.88 10.17
N TYR A 108 5.05 -2.44 10.49
CA TYR A 108 5.34 -1.05 10.88
C TYR A 108 5.87 -0.26 9.69
N VAL A 109 5.43 0.99 9.56
CA VAL A 109 5.90 1.91 8.52
C VAL A 109 6.53 3.13 9.14
N ASN A 110 7.82 3.33 8.89
CA ASN A 110 8.52 4.55 9.23
C ASN A 110 8.82 5.36 7.96
N TRP A 111 8.54 6.67 8.02
CA TRP A 111 8.89 7.60 6.96
C TRP A 111 10.10 8.42 7.40
N ASN A 112 11.19 8.36 6.62
CA ASN A 112 12.33 9.25 6.77
C ASN A 112 12.19 10.40 5.78
N GLY A 113 11.81 11.58 6.31
CA GLY A 113 11.61 12.78 5.51
C GLY A 113 12.89 13.36 4.91
N THR A 114 14.05 13.16 5.55
CA THR A 114 15.35 13.64 5.09
C THR A 114 15.82 12.87 3.86
N GLU A 115 15.69 11.54 3.90
CA GLU A 115 16.10 10.66 2.81
C GLU A 115 15.00 10.41 1.78
N LYS A 116 13.79 10.92 2.04
CA LYS A 116 12.56 10.61 1.29
C LYS A 116 12.37 9.09 1.13
N SER A 117 12.66 8.34 2.18
CA SER A 117 12.65 6.88 2.20
C SER A 117 11.55 6.34 3.12
N ILE A 118 10.92 5.23 2.71
CA ILE A 118 10.00 4.46 3.55
C ILE A 118 10.71 3.18 3.96
N LEU A 119 10.70 2.92 5.27
CA LEU A 119 11.07 1.64 5.86
C LEU A 119 9.80 0.90 6.26
N ILE A 120 9.66 -0.34 5.78
CA ILE A 120 8.59 -1.25 6.18
C ILE A 120 9.25 -2.39 6.95
N VAL A 121 8.81 -2.62 8.18
CA VAL A 121 9.29 -3.71 9.04
C VAL A 121 8.12 -4.65 9.27
N TYR A 122 8.21 -5.86 8.73
CA TYR A 122 7.24 -6.91 9.01
C TYR A 122 7.80 -7.80 10.13
N PRO A 123 7.22 -7.79 11.34
CA PRO A 123 7.66 -8.71 12.39
C PRO A 123 7.38 -10.14 11.92
N LYS A 124 8.45 -10.90 11.66
CA LYS A 124 8.37 -12.35 11.49
C LYS A 124 8.46 -12.97 12.87
N ASP A 125 7.50 -13.83 13.20
CA ASP A 125 7.58 -14.72 14.36
C ASP A 125 8.81 -15.65 14.27
#